data_AF-A0A3D8VPD0-F1
#
_entry.id   AF-A0A3D8VPD0-F1
#
_cell.length_a   1.000
_cell.length_b   1.000
_cell.length_c   1.000
_cell.angle_alpha   90.00
_cell.angle_beta   90.00
_cell.angle_gamma   90.00
#
_symmetry.space_group_name_H-M   'P 1'
#
loop_
_entity.id
_entity.type
_entity.pdbx_description
1 polymer ?
#
loop_
_entity_poly.entity_id
_entity_poly.type
_entity_poly.pdbx_seq_one_letter_code
_entity_poly.pdbx_strand_id
1 'polypeptide(L)'
;MRSDKEMMDLILTVAEKDERIRAAYMNGSRTNPTLKEDLFQDYDIVYVVTETASFLEDKQWVDVFGERLMMQEPDKNDQGKDGEFADFYGYLMLFTDGNRIDLHIETIPHMQEHYGDDKLTVPLMDKDDCLPEIPDATDEDYHVQKPKEEEYLARCNNFWWCQQNVAKSLWRDEVPYAQFMLECVIRRDLDQMVSWWIGTKTDFQVSTGKIGNYFKKFLPDEYWTMYEATYADGDAEHIWDALFVAGDLFRTLAGHVADEFSFTYQWDEDENMTFYLRQVRKLSSSADRIF
;
A
#
# COMPACT_ATOMS: atom_id res chain seq x y z
N MET A 1 -10.88 -11.46 23.64
CA MET A 1 -9.96 -11.40 22.49
C MET A 1 -9.18 -12.70 22.51
N ARG A 2 -9.37 -13.53 21.50
CA ARG A 2 -8.56 -14.72 21.28
C ARG A 2 -7.13 -14.26 21.00
N SER A 3 -6.17 -14.94 21.62
CA SER A 3 -4.74 -14.78 21.38
C SER A 3 -4.33 -15.35 20.02
N ASP A 4 -3.11 -15.03 19.58
CA ASP A 4 -2.58 -15.54 18.31
C ASP A 4 -2.56 -17.06 18.23
N LYS A 5 -2.23 -17.72 19.35
CA LYS A 5 -2.31 -19.16 19.45
C LYS A 5 -3.74 -19.67 19.27
N GLU A 6 -4.71 -19.07 19.96
CA GLU A 6 -6.12 -19.48 19.85
C GLU A 6 -6.69 -19.25 18.45
N MET A 7 -6.26 -18.18 17.76
CA MET A 7 -6.63 -17.91 16.37
C MET A 7 -6.02 -18.93 15.41
N MET A 8 -4.73 -19.21 15.51
CA MET A 8 -4.07 -20.22 14.67
C MET A 8 -4.61 -21.63 14.93
N ASP A 9 -4.83 -22.00 16.20
CA ASP A 9 -5.44 -23.29 16.56
C ASP A 9 -6.85 -23.42 15.95
N LEU A 10 -7.65 -22.34 15.96
CA LEU A 10 -8.97 -22.30 15.32
C LEU A 10 -8.87 -22.46 13.79
N ILE A 11 -8.01 -21.69 13.13
CA ILE A 11 -7.80 -21.71 11.68
C ILE A 11 -7.38 -23.10 11.22
N LEU A 12 -6.40 -23.72 11.91
CA LEU A 12 -5.94 -25.06 11.60
C LEU A 12 -7.02 -26.11 11.89
N THR A 13 -7.77 -25.98 12.99
CA THR A 13 -8.85 -26.92 13.33
C THR A 13 -9.96 -26.92 12.27
N VAL A 14 -10.32 -25.75 11.73
CA VAL A 14 -11.31 -25.64 10.64
C VAL A 14 -10.78 -26.35 9.39
N ALA A 15 -9.54 -26.06 9.01
CA ALA A 15 -8.90 -26.67 7.86
C ALA A 15 -8.78 -28.20 8.00
N GLU A 16 -8.42 -28.70 9.18
CA GLU A 16 -8.27 -30.13 9.46
C GLU A 16 -9.61 -30.87 9.37
N LYS A 17 -10.69 -30.31 9.93
CA LYS A 17 -12.00 -30.98 10.05
C LYS A 17 -12.87 -30.91 8.81
N ASP A 18 -12.71 -29.89 7.97
CA ASP A 18 -13.47 -29.80 6.72
C ASP A 18 -12.77 -30.61 5.62
N GLU A 19 -13.40 -31.69 5.18
CA GLU A 19 -12.84 -32.58 4.14
C GLU A 19 -12.67 -31.91 2.78
N ARG A 20 -13.41 -30.82 2.53
CA ARG A 20 -13.30 -30.03 1.31
C ARG A 20 -12.00 -29.25 1.24
N ILE A 21 -11.42 -28.91 2.42
CA ILE A 21 -10.14 -28.22 2.54
C ILE A 21 -9.02 -29.27 2.54
N ARG A 22 -8.10 -29.14 1.58
CA ARG A 22 -7.00 -30.08 1.34
C ARG A 22 -5.67 -29.54 1.85
N ALA A 23 -5.45 -28.24 1.78
CA ALA A 23 -4.29 -27.59 2.36
C ALA A 23 -4.64 -26.18 2.88
N ALA A 24 -3.75 -25.62 3.69
CA ALA A 24 -3.83 -24.25 4.17
C ALA A 24 -2.44 -23.62 4.18
N TYR A 25 -2.37 -22.35 3.81
CA TYR A 25 -1.17 -21.54 3.94
C TYR A 25 -1.55 -20.11 4.36
N MET A 26 -0.56 -19.32 4.77
CA MET A 26 -0.75 -17.94 5.20
C MET A 26 0.17 -17.03 4.41
N ASN A 27 -0.35 -15.86 4.06
CA ASN A 27 0.37 -14.79 3.40
C ASN A 27 0.55 -13.57 4.32
N GLY A 28 1.06 -12.49 3.77
CA GLY A 28 0.92 -11.16 4.35
C GLY A 28 1.86 -10.87 5.52
N SER A 29 1.53 -9.87 6.33
CA SER A 29 2.52 -9.30 7.25
C SER A 29 2.95 -10.23 8.40
N ARG A 30 2.12 -11.23 8.73
CA ARG A 30 2.41 -12.21 9.81
C ARG A 30 3.48 -13.23 9.42
N THR A 31 3.74 -13.41 8.13
CA THR A 31 4.81 -14.29 7.64
C THR A 31 6.14 -13.56 7.50
N ASN A 32 6.14 -12.23 7.59
CA ASN A 32 7.34 -11.42 7.38
C ASN A 32 8.28 -11.49 8.59
N PRO A 33 9.48 -12.10 8.47
CA PRO A 33 10.41 -12.24 9.59
C PRO A 33 11.09 -10.92 9.99
N THR A 34 11.00 -9.87 9.17
CA THR A 34 11.65 -8.56 9.42
C THR A 34 10.74 -7.61 10.19
N LEU A 35 9.44 -7.90 10.25
CA LEU A 35 8.46 -7.09 10.96
C LEU A 35 8.32 -7.53 12.41
N LYS A 36 8.08 -6.53 13.26
CA LYS A 36 7.72 -6.79 14.65
C LYS A 36 6.22 -7.07 14.69
N GLU A 37 5.86 -8.15 15.37
CA GLU A 37 4.46 -8.49 15.60
C GLU A 37 3.70 -7.36 16.29
N ASP A 38 2.47 -7.12 15.85
CA ASP A 38 1.55 -6.17 16.46
C ASP A 38 0.08 -6.63 16.42
N LEU A 39 -0.76 -5.95 17.19
CA LEU A 39 -2.14 -6.35 17.46
C LEU A 39 -3.11 -6.09 16.28
N PHE A 40 -2.66 -5.33 15.25
CA PHE A 40 -3.41 -5.02 14.04
C PHE A 40 -2.94 -5.82 12.82
N GLN A 41 -2.08 -6.82 13.00
CA GLN A 41 -1.76 -7.74 11.92
C GLN A 41 -2.94 -8.69 11.69
N ASP A 42 -3.45 -8.66 10.46
CA ASP A 42 -4.52 -9.54 10.01
C ASP A 42 -3.98 -10.96 9.76
N TYR A 43 -4.88 -11.95 9.78
CA TYR A 43 -4.58 -13.33 9.35
C TYR A 43 -4.97 -13.48 7.89
N ASP A 44 -4.01 -13.33 6.97
CA ASP A 44 -4.19 -13.55 5.53
C ASP A 44 -4.11 -15.05 5.23
N ILE A 45 -5.22 -15.77 5.35
CA ILE A 45 -5.28 -17.24 5.22
C ILE A 45 -5.77 -17.63 3.84
N VAL A 46 -5.16 -18.68 3.28
CA VAL A 46 -5.67 -19.33 2.08
C VAL A 46 -5.96 -20.79 2.37
N TYR A 47 -7.16 -21.25 2.02
CA TYR A 47 -7.56 -22.64 2.03
C TYR A 47 -7.63 -23.18 0.61
N VAL A 48 -6.83 -24.21 0.36
CA VAL A 48 -6.86 -24.95 -0.91
C VAL A 48 -7.97 -25.98 -0.82
N VAL A 49 -8.92 -25.90 -1.74
CA VAL A 49 -10.16 -26.69 -1.75
C VAL A 49 -10.30 -27.48 -3.05
N THR A 50 -11.14 -28.52 -3.02
CA THR A 50 -11.44 -29.29 -4.24
C THR A 50 -12.32 -28.52 -5.23
N GLU A 51 -13.16 -27.62 -4.72
CA GLU A 51 -14.10 -26.77 -5.47
C GLU A 51 -14.56 -25.62 -4.56
N THR A 52 -15.00 -24.50 -5.14
CA THR A 52 -15.50 -23.35 -4.37
C THR A 52 -17.02 -23.36 -4.18
N ALA A 53 -17.78 -24.02 -5.07
CA ALA A 53 -19.22 -23.87 -5.18
C ALA A 53 -19.97 -24.26 -3.89
N SER A 54 -19.56 -25.32 -3.18
CA SER A 54 -20.23 -25.70 -1.92
C SER A 54 -20.02 -24.68 -0.79
N PHE A 55 -18.88 -23.99 -0.76
CA PHE A 55 -18.63 -22.88 0.17
C PHE A 55 -19.48 -21.66 -0.21
N LEU A 56 -19.67 -21.41 -1.49
CA LEU A 56 -20.50 -20.31 -1.97
C LEU A 56 -22.00 -20.58 -1.78
N GLU A 57 -22.43 -21.84 -1.82
CA GLU A 57 -23.82 -22.23 -1.57
C GLU A 57 -24.18 -22.10 -0.08
N ASP A 58 -23.31 -22.60 0.82
CA ASP A 58 -23.51 -22.49 2.26
C ASP A 58 -23.02 -21.14 2.82
N LYS A 59 -23.88 -20.13 2.84
CA LYS A 59 -23.52 -18.80 3.35
C LYS A 59 -23.12 -18.74 4.84
N GLN A 60 -23.31 -19.82 5.61
CA GLN A 60 -23.00 -19.88 7.04
C GLN A 60 -21.71 -20.64 7.35
N TRP A 61 -21.02 -21.20 6.35
CA TRP A 61 -19.83 -22.02 6.61
C TRP A 61 -18.74 -21.26 7.39
N VAL A 62 -18.61 -19.94 7.16
CA VAL A 62 -17.67 -19.06 7.86
C VAL A 62 -18.07 -18.73 9.31
N ASP A 63 -19.26 -19.12 9.77
CA ASP A 63 -19.70 -18.92 11.16
C ASP A 63 -18.86 -19.71 12.17
N VAL A 64 -18.17 -20.74 11.69
CA VAL A 64 -17.21 -21.53 12.49
C VAL A 64 -16.09 -20.68 13.09
N PHE A 65 -15.76 -19.54 12.48
CA PHE A 65 -14.72 -18.64 12.96
C PHE A 65 -15.17 -17.70 14.09
N GLY A 66 -16.47 -17.70 14.43
CA GLY A 66 -17.03 -16.93 15.53
C GLY A 66 -17.80 -15.68 15.09
N GLU A 67 -18.27 -14.92 16.09
CA GLU A 67 -19.16 -13.78 15.90
C GLU A 67 -18.43 -12.58 15.28
N ARG A 68 -18.97 -12.04 14.19
CA ARG A 68 -18.36 -10.97 13.37
C ARG A 68 -18.97 -9.60 13.67
N LEU A 69 -18.13 -8.57 13.68
CA LEU A 69 -18.55 -7.17 13.58
C LEU A 69 -18.99 -6.83 12.16
N MET A 70 -18.21 -7.29 11.17
CA MET A 70 -18.45 -7.02 9.76
C MET A 70 -17.82 -8.13 8.91
N MET A 71 -18.41 -8.36 7.74
CA MET A 71 -17.84 -9.20 6.71
C MET A 71 -17.97 -8.50 5.35
N GLN A 72 -16.95 -8.62 4.53
CA GLN A 72 -16.95 -8.25 3.12
C GLN A 72 -16.64 -9.47 2.26
N GLU A 73 -17.29 -9.56 1.10
CA GLU A 73 -17.00 -10.55 0.06
C GLU A 73 -16.51 -9.76 -1.18
N PRO A 74 -15.20 -9.47 -1.32
CA PRO A 74 -14.68 -8.56 -2.34
C PRO A 74 -15.08 -8.97 -3.76
N ASP A 75 -14.89 -10.24 -4.12
CA ASP A 75 -15.16 -10.74 -5.48
C ASP A 75 -16.62 -10.53 -5.88
N LYS A 76 -17.56 -10.79 -4.96
CA LYS A 76 -18.99 -10.58 -5.17
C LYS A 76 -19.38 -9.11 -5.17
N ASN A 77 -18.72 -8.28 -4.38
CA ASN A 77 -18.97 -6.84 -4.37
C ASN A 77 -18.54 -6.19 -5.70
N ASP A 78 -17.41 -6.64 -6.24
CA ASP A 78 -16.81 -6.08 -7.47
C ASP A 78 -17.48 -6.65 -8.73
N GLN A 79 -17.72 -7.97 -8.77
CA GLN A 79 -18.25 -8.65 -9.96
C GLN A 79 -19.77 -8.87 -9.92
N GLY A 80 -20.41 -8.67 -8.76
CA GLY A 80 -21.83 -8.95 -8.57
C GLY A 80 -22.12 -10.44 -8.40
N LYS A 81 -23.39 -10.84 -8.61
CA LYS A 81 -23.84 -12.23 -8.37
C LYS A 81 -23.42 -13.21 -9.47
N ASP A 82 -23.07 -12.70 -10.64
CA ASP A 82 -22.76 -13.48 -11.84
C ASP A 82 -21.25 -13.45 -12.14
N GLY A 83 -20.42 -13.17 -11.12
CA GLY A 83 -18.96 -13.18 -11.25
C GLY A 83 -18.38 -14.59 -11.38
N GLU A 84 -17.14 -14.65 -11.85
CA GLU A 84 -16.39 -15.90 -12.03
C GLU A 84 -15.71 -16.26 -10.70
N PHE A 85 -16.29 -17.22 -9.97
CA PHE A 85 -15.84 -17.62 -8.62
C PHE A 85 -15.39 -19.08 -8.56
N ALA A 86 -15.22 -19.73 -9.70
CA ALA A 86 -14.97 -21.17 -9.79
C ALA A 86 -13.63 -21.58 -9.16
N ASP A 87 -12.62 -20.72 -9.30
CA ASP A 87 -11.24 -21.04 -8.93
C ASP A 87 -10.76 -20.35 -7.66
N PHE A 88 -11.37 -19.23 -7.29
CA PHE A 88 -10.95 -18.41 -6.16
C PHE A 88 -12.10 -17.57 -5.61
N TYR A 89 -12.12 -17.34 -4.29
CA TYR A 89 -13.07 -16.43 -3.64
C TYR A 89 -12.58 -15.94 -2.27
N GLY A 90 -12.79 -14.66 -1.98
CA GLY A 90 -12.35 -13.97 -0.77
C GLY A 90 -13.46 -13.61 0.23
N TYR A 91 -13.13 -13.71 1.51
CA TYR A 91 -13.92 -13.28 2.67
C TYR A 91 -13.04 -12.44 3.61
N LEU A 92 -13.37 -11.17 3.78
CA LEU A 92 -12.70 -10.32 4.77
C LEU A 92 -13.59 -10.22 6.01
N MET A 93 -13.14 -10.75 7.14
CA MET A 93 -13.95 -10.92 8.34
C MET A 93 -13.30 -10.22 9.54
N LEU A 94 -14.00 -9.23 10.10
CA LEU A 94 -13.62 -8.58 11.36
C LEU A 94 -14.50 -9.14 12.49
N PHE A 95 -13.88 -9.68 13.53
CA PHE A 95 -14.56 -10.37 14.63
C PHE A 95 -14.86 -9.45 15.83
N THR A 96 -15.88 -9.81 16.62
CA THR A 96 -16.29 -9.07 17.84
C THR A 96 -15.21 -9.02 18.91
N ASP A 97 -14.24 -9.92 18.84
CA ASP A 97 -13.10 -9.95 19.73
C ASP A 97 -11.91 -9.14 19.23
N GLY A 98 -12.04 -8.46 18.08
CA GLY A 98 -11.08 -7.53 17.49
C GLY A 98 -10.13 -8.14 16.45
N ASN A 99 -10.05 -9.47 16.36
CA ASN A 99 -9.24 -10.14 15.36
C ASN A 99 -9.84 -9.98 13.96
N ARG A 100 -9.01 -10.06 12.92
CA ARG A 100 -9.43 -10.06 11.51
C ARG A 100 -8.79 -11.20 10.74
N ILE A 101 -9.60 -11.93 9.97
CA ILE A 101 -9.14 -12.93 9.01
C ILE A 101 -9.51 -12.44 7.62
N ASP A 102 -8.51 -12.31 6.75
CA ASP A 102 -8.68 -12.19 5.31
C ASP A 102 -8.51 -13.58 4.72
N LEU A 103 -9.64 -14.26 4.49
CA LEU A 103 -9.68 -15.66 4.07
C LEU A 103 -9.93 -15.76 2.57
N HIS A 104 -9.09 -16.49 1.87
CA HIS A 104 -9.36 -16.92 0.51
C HIS A 104 -9.58 -18.43 0.48
N ILE A 105 -10.50 -18.88 -0.37
CA ILE A 105 -10.58 -20.26 -0.82
C ILE A 105 -10.14 -20.31 -2.27
N GLU A 106 -9.37 -21.32 -2.64
CA GLU A 106 -8.92 -21.50 -4.01
C GLU A 106 -8.85 -22.96 -4.42
N THR A 107 -9.05 -23.26 -5.69
CA THR A 107 -8.97 -24.63 -6.19
C THR A 107 -7.51 -25.09 -6.28
N ILE A 108 -7.28 -26.41 -6.19
CA ILE A 108 -5.94 -26.99 -6.37
C ILE A 108 -5.26 -26.53 -7.68
N PRO A 109 -5.93 -26.49 -8.85
CA PRO A 109 -5.32 -25.97 -10.07
C PRO A 109 -4.91 -24.49 -9.96
N HIS A 110 -5.73 -23.65 -9.33
CA HIS A 110 -5.41 -22.23 -9.14
C HIS A 110 -4.18 -22.08 -8.22
N MET A 111 -4.18 -22.79 -7.10
CA MET A 111 -3.04 -22.85 -6.19
C MET A 111 -1.76 -23.26 -6.91
N GLN A 112 -1.79 -24.27 -7.79
CA GLN A 112 -0.60 -24.72 -8.53
C GLN A 112 -0.01 -23.65 -9.44
N GLU A 113 -0.81 -22.68 -9.88
CA GLU A 113 -0.36 -21.56 -10.72
C GLU A 113 0.16 -20.37 -9.91
N HIS A 114 -0.31 -20.19 -8.67
CA HIS A 114 -0.11 -18.95 -7.91
C HIS A 114 0.60 -19.11 -6.56
N TYR A 115 0.73 -20.34 -6.05
CA TYR A 115 1.34 -20.59 -4.75
C TYR A 115 2.82 -20.21 -4.75
N GLY A 116 3.18 -19.28 -3.85
CA GLY A 116 4.52 -18.72 -3.77
C GLY A 116 4.80 -17.53 -4.70
N ASP A 117 3.80 -17.02 -5.42
CA ASP A 117 3.91 -15.76 -6.19
C ASP A 117 4.28 -14.57 -5.27
N ASP A 118 3.75 -14.57 -4.05
CA ASP A 118 4.17 -13.69 -2.96
C ASP A 118 5.20 -14.42 -2.08
N LYS A 119 6.39 -13.85 -1.92
CA LYS A 119 7.41 -14.44 -1.04
C LYS A 119 7.10 -14.29 0.45
N LEU A 120 6.07 -13.55 0.83
CA LEU A 120 5.53 -13.57 2.19
C LEU A 120 4.53 -14.72 2.38
N THR A 121 4.88 -15.94 1.95
CA THR A 121 4.04 -17.14 2.05
C THR A 121 4.62 -18.17 3.01
N VAL A 122 3.79 -18.76 3.88
CA VAL A 122 4.17 -19.86 4.78
C VAL A 122 3.13 -20.99 4.69
N PRO A 123 3.53 -22.24 4.36
CA PRO A 123 2.63 -23.39 4.44
C PRO A 123 2.24 -23.67 5.90
N LEU A 124 0.96 -23.97 6.13
CA LEU A 124 0.44 -24.25 7.47
C LEU A 124 0.01 -25.71 7.65
N MET A 125 -0.64 -26.29 6.63
CA MET A 125 -1.17 -27.66 6.64
C MET A 125 -1.28 -28.17 5.20
N ASP A 126 -0.96 -29.45 4.99
CA ASP A 126 -1.19 -30.12 3.71
C ASP A 126 -1.61 -31.58 3.95
N LYS A 127 -2.82 -31.94 3.53
CA LYS A 127 -3.37 -33.29 3.69
C LYS A 127 -3.00 -34.21 2.51
N ASP A 128 -2.68 -33.62 1.36
CA ASP A 128 -2.54 -34.35 0.09
C ASP A 128 -1.13 -34.26 -0.49
N ASP A 129 -0.21 -33.55 0.18
CA ASP A 129 1.14 -33.26 -0.32
C ASP A 129 1.06 -32.50 -1.67
N CYS A 130 0.11 -31.56 -1.74
CA CYS A 130 -0.21 -30.80 -2.95
C CYS A 130 0.49 -29.44 -3.02
N LEU A 131 0.94 -28.88 -1.90
CA LEU A 131 1.71 -27.65 -1.85
C LEU A 131 3.16 -27.91 -2.30
N PRO A 132 3.65 -27.27 -3.38
CA PRO A 132 5.06 -27.33 -3.74
C PRO A 132 6.00 -26.86 -2.62
N GLU A 133 7.24 -27.31 -2.61
CA GLU A 133 8.26 -26.72 -1.73
C GLU A 133 8.56 -25.27 -2.18
N ILE A 134 8.53 -24.34 -1.24
CA ILE A 134 8.88 -22.92 -1.44
C ILE A 134 10.00 -22.49 -0.48
N PRO A 135 10.77 -21.43 -0.80
CA PRO A 135 11.74 -20.86 0.13
C PRO A 135 11.10 -20.29 1.40
N ASP A 136 11.93 -20.02 2.41
CA ASP A 136 11.50 -19.29 3.61
C ASP A 136 10.95 -17.91 3.25
N ALA A 137 9.93 -17.47 3.99
CA ALA A 137 9.25 -16.21 3.72
C ALA A 137 10.18 -15.00 3.83
N THR A 138 10.07 -14.08 2.87
CA THR A 138 10.92 -12.89 2.75
C THR A 138 10.16 -11.74 2.10
N ASP A 139 10.52 -10.50 2.46
CA ASP A 139 9.87 -9.29 1.97
C ASP A 139 10.54 -8.69 0.71
N GLU A 140 11.43 -9.45 0.06
CA GLU A 140 12.25 -8.96 -1.04
C GLU A 140 11.46 -8.49 -2.27
N ASP A 141 10.26 -9.03 -2.50
CA ASP A 141 9.36 -8.56 -3.58
C ASP A 141 8.89 -7.11 -3.34
N TYR A 142 8.91 -6.67 -2.08
CA TYR A 142 8.48 -5.35 -1.66
C TYR A 142 9.64 -4.37 -1.46
N HIS A 143 10.87 -4.79 -1.76
CA HIS A 143 12.03 -3.91 -1.65
C HIS A 143 11.97 -2.79 -2.67
N VAL A 144 12.47 -1.62 -2.28
CA VAL A 144 12.56 -0.47 -3.19
C VAL A 144 13.37 -0.88 -4.41
N GLN A 145 12.84 -0.61 -5.61
CA GLN A 145 13.56 -0.88 -6.86
C GLN A 145 14.38 0.33 -7.27
N LYS A 146 15.57 0.08 -7.85
CA LYS A 146 16.45 1.13 -8.37
C LYS A 146 15.75 1.88 -9.51
N PRO A 147 15.73 3.23 -9.49
CA PRO A 147 15.14 4.00 -10.57
C PRO A 147 15.94 3.82 -11.87
N LYS A 148 15.23 3.80 -12.99
CA LYS A 148 15.82 4.17 -14.28
C LYS A 148 15.81 5.69 -14.44
N GLU A 149 16.72 6.23 -15.23
CA GLU A 149 16.80 7.68 -15.47
C GLU A 149 15.48 8.25 -16.02
N GLU A 150 14.86 7.54 -16.97
CA GLU A 150 13.58 7.95 -17.56
C GLU A 150 12.43 8.00 -16.54
N GLU A 151 12.39 7.05 -15.61
CA GLU A 151 11.40 6.99 -14.54
C GLU A 151 11.63 8.13 -13.55
N TYR A 152 12.89 8.35 -13.15
CA TYR A 152 13.29 9.44 -12.27
C TYR A 152 12.89 10.81 -12.85
N LEU A 153 13.22 11.06 -14.13
CA LEU A 153 12.88 12.30 -14.81
C LEU A 153 11.36 12.51 -14.92
N ALA A 154 10.61 11.44 -15.24
CA ALA A 154 9.16 11.51 -15.31
C ALA A 154 8.53 11.86 -13.95
N ARG A 155 9.04 11.30 -12.84
CA ARG A 155 8.57 11.64 -11.49
C ARG A 155 8.90 13.07 -11.08
N CYS A 156 10.12 13.54 -11.38
CA CYS A 156 10.51 14.93 -11.12
C CYS A 156 9.60 15.91 -11.88
N ASN A 157 9.39 15.66 -13.17
CA ASN A 157 8.57 16.54 -13.99
C ASN A 157 7.11 16.54 -13.55
N ASN A 158 6.51 15.36 -13.31
CA ASN A 158 5.11 15.29 -12.87
C ASN A 158 4.89 15.93 -11.51
N PHE A 159 5.83 15.74 -10.56
CA PHE A 159 5.79 16.38 -9.26
C PHE A 159 5.72 17.90 -9.37
N TRP A 160 6.62 18.53 -10.13
CA TRP A 160 6.63 19.99 -10.29
C TRP A 160 5.46 20.50 -11.14
N TRP A 161 5.16 19.83 -12.25
CA TRP A 161 4.10 20.21 -13.17
C TRP A 161 2.74 20.22 -12.50
N CYS A 162 2.40 19.22 -11.68
CA CYS A 162 1.05 19.10 -11.11
C CYS A 162 0.75 20.13 -10.01
N GLN A 163 1.76 20.76 -9.38
CA GLN A 163 1.57 21.75 -8.31
C GLN A 163 0.77 22.97 -8.75
N GLN A 164 0.83 23.35 -10.02
CA GLN A 164 0.02 24.44 -10.57
C GLN A 164 -1.50 24.20 -10.38
N ASN A 165 -1.96 22.94 -10.35
CA ASN A 165 -3.38 22.67 -10.12
C ASN A 165 -3.77 23.02 -8.68
N VAL A 166 -2.95 22.66 -7.70
CA VAL A 166 -3.14 23.05 -6.29
C VAL A 166 -3.20 24.59 -6.18
N ALA A 167 -2.22 25.27 -6.77
CA ALA A 167 -2.16 26.73 -6.76
C ALA A 167 -3.40 27.40 -7.37
N LYS A 168 -3.83 26.94 -8.55
CA LYS A 168 -5.03 27.46 -9.21
C LYS A 168 -6.29 27.20 -8.39
N SER A 169 -6.41 26.01 -7.79
CA SER A 169 -7.55 25.66 -6.96
C SER A 169 -7.63 26.49 -5.69
N LEU A 170 -6.52 26.69 -5.00
CA LEU A 170 -6.48 27.56 -3.82
C LEU A 170 -6.85 29.01 -4.18
N TRP A 171 -6.37 29.52 -5.32
CA TRP A 171 -6.76 30.85 -5.79
C TRP A 171 -8.27 30.96 -6.12
N ARG A 172 -8.89 29.87 -6.55
CA ARG A 172 -10.34 29.78 -6.85
C ARG A 172 -11.20 29.45 -5.64
N ASP A 173 -10.61 29.27 -4.46
CA ASP A 173 -11.32 28.78 -3.26
C ASP A 173 -11.90 27.35 -3.45
N GLU A 174 -11.21 26.50 -4.22
CA GLU A 174 -11.57 25.11 -4.53
C GLU A 174 -10.78 24.11 -3.65
N VAL A 175 -10.87 24.26 -2.32
CA VAL A 175 -10.11 23.43 -1.35
C VAL A 175 -10.20 21.92 -1.59
N PRO A 176 -11.37 21.32 -1.90
CA PRO A 176 -11.45 19.87 -2.15
C PRO A 176 -10.58 19.41 -3.33
N TYR A 177 -10.53 20.20 -4.41
CA TYR A 177 -9.72 19.85 -5.58
C TYR A 177 -8.23 20.10 -5.33
N ALA A 178 -7.88 21.14 -4.57
CA ALA A 178 -6.51 21.39 -4.14
C ALA A 178 -5.95 20.21 -3.30
N GLN A 179 -6.71 19.76 -2.31
CA GLN A 179 -6.38 18.59 -1.48
C GLN A 179 -6.27 17.32 -2.32
N PHE A 180 -7.22 17.06 -3.22
CA PHE A 180 -7.13 15.92 -4.14
C PHE A 180 -5.84 15.92 -4.96
N MET A 181 -5.46 17.08 -5.52
CA MET A 181 -4.23 17.19 -6.31
C MET A 181 -2.97 17.00 -5.45
N LEU A 182 -2.94 17.53 -4.23
CA LEU A 182 -1.82 17.35 -3.31
C LEU A 182 -1.69 15.88 -2.88
N GLU A 183 -2.78 15.27 -2.40
CA GLU A 183 -2.78 13.95 -1.77
C GLU A 183 -2.78 12.79 -2.76
N CYS A 184 -3.53 12.89 -3.86
CA CYS A 184 -3.73 11.76 -4.77
C CYS A 184 -2.80 11.79 -6.00
N VAL A 185 -2.24 12.96 -6.33
CA VAL A 185 -1.39 13.13 -7.53
C VAL A 185 0.04 13.45 -7.14
N ILE A 186 0.28 14.56 -6.42
CA ILE A 186 1.63 15.05 -6.11
C ILE A 186 2.33 14.17 -5.06
N ARG A 187 1.61 13.76 -4.01
CA ARG A 187 2.18 12.93 -2.93
C ARG A 187 2.73 11.60 -3.45
N ARG A 188 2.13 11.02 -4.48
CA ARG A 188 2.64 9.77 -5.09
C ARG A 188 4.07 9.90 -5.60
N ASP A 189 4.41 11.02 -6.25
CA ASP A 189 5.78 11.23 -6.73
C ASP A 189 6.73 11.60 -5.59
N LEU A 190 6.24 12.33 -4.57
CA LEU A 190 7.00 12.58 -3.35
C LEU A 190 7.36 11.28 -2.62
N ASP A 191 6.39 10.40 -2.40
CA ASP A 191 6.58 9.10 -1.75
C ASP A 191 7.54 8.21 -2.53
N GLN A 192 7.47 8.26 -3.87
CA GLN A 192 8.41 7.55 -4.72
C GLN A 192 9.84 8.10 -4.56
N MET A 193 10.00 9.42 -4.51
CA MET A 193 11.30 10.06 -4.31
C MET A 193 11.88 9.76 -2.93
N VAL A 194 11.05 9.80 -1.88
CA VAL A 194 11.42 9.38 -0.53
C VAL A 194 11.85 7.90 -0.53
N SER A 195 11.10 7.03 -1.20
CA SER A 195 11.43 5.61 -1.30
C SER A 195 12.76 5.39 -2.00
N TRP A 196 13.01 6.04 -3.13
CA TRP A 196 14.30 5.94 -3.83
C TRP A 196 15.44 6.46 -2.97
N TRP A 197 15.26 7.61 -2.31
CA TRP A 197 16.27 8.13 -1.39
C TRP A 197 16.59 7.11 -0.29
N ILE A 198 15.59 6.51 0.36
CA ILE A 198 15.78 5.43 1.34
C ILE A 198 16.54 4.27 0.70
N GLY A 199 16.15 3.85 -0.50
CA GLY A 199 16.84 2.81 -1.27
C GLY A 199 18.33 3.08 -1.44
N THR A 200 18.73 4.33 -1.73
CA THR A 200 20.16 4.72 -1.80
C THR A 200 20.90 4.61 -0.46
N LYS A 201 20.19 4.64 0.67
CA LYS A 201 20.77 4.55 2.01
C LYS A 201 20.79 3.13 2.57
N THR A 202 20.08 2.21 1.93
CA THR A 202 19.89 0.84 2.39
C THR A 202 20.22 -0.19 1.32
N ASP A 203 21.01 0.18 0.31
CA ASP A 203 21.40 -0.66 -0.82
C ASP A 203 20.20 -1.35 -1.53
N PHE A 204 19.02 -0.72 -1.48
CA PHE A 204 17.78 -1.26 -2.03
C PHE A 204 17.38 -2.63 -1.44
N GLN A 205 17.76 -2.91 -0.18
CA GLN A 205 17.49 -4.17 0.54
C GLN A 205 16.35 -4.04 1.58
N VAL A 206 15.48 -3.04 1.46
CA VAL A 206 14.37 -2.85 2.40
C VAL A 206 13.10 -2.44 1.67
N SER A 207 11.95 -2.81 2.25
CA SER A 207 10.66 -2.24 1.90
C SER A 207 10.40 -0.95 2.68
N THR A 208 9.80 0.04 2.04
CA THR A 208 9.26 1.24 2.69
C THR A 208 7.81 1.10 3.14
N GLY A 209 7.26 -0.12 3.04
CA GLY A 209 5.90 -0.47 3.41
C GLY A 209 4.86 -0.01 2.38
N LYS A 210 3.59 -0.21 2.71
CA LYS A 210 2.46 0.26 1.89
C LYS A 210 2.40 1.79 1.95
N ILE A 211 2.63 2.48 0.83
CA ILE A 211 2.53 3.96 0.71
C ILE A 211 3.29 4.69 1.83
N GLY A 212 4.55 4.31 2.07
CA GLY A 212 5.43 5.06 2.98
C GLY A 212 5.20 4.85 4.48
N ASN A 213 4.39 3.87 4.88
CA ASN A 213 4.14 3.57 6.30
C ASN A 213 5.41 3.31 7.14
N TYR A 214 6.56 3.00 6.51
CA TYR A 214 7.84 2.83 7.19
C TYR A 214 8.83 3.99 7.00
N PHE A 215 8.45 5.10 6.35
CA PHE A 215 9.36 6.24 6.15
C PHE A 215 9.96 6.77 7.45
N LYS A 216 9.17 6.88 8.52
CA LYS A 216 9.67 7.32 9.84
C LYS A 216 10.82 6.48 10.40
N LYS A 217 10.91 5.19 10.02
CA LYS A 217 11.98 4.29 10.45
C LYS A 217 13.32 4.63 9.78
N PHE A 218 13.26 5.16 8.55
CA PHE A 218 14.43 5.29 7.67
C PHE A 218 14.83 6.74 7.39
N LEU A 219 13.89 7.67 7.42
CA LEU A 219 14.19 9.09 7.25
C LEU A 219 14.89 9.65 8.51
N PRO A 220 15.95 10.45 8.34
CA PRO A 220 16.47 11.29 9.41
C PRO A 220 15.38 12.22 9.96
N ASP A 221 15.47 12.58 11.24
CA ASP A 221 14.46 13.41 11.94
C ASP A 221 14.11 14.70 11.18
N GLU A 222 15.08 15.33 10.54
CA GLU A 222 14.89 16.53 9.72
C GLU A 222 13.94 16.27 8.53
N TYR A 223 14.19 15.21 7.76
CA TYR A 223 13.36 14.87 6.60
C TYR A 223 12.01 14.30 7.00
N TRP A 224 11.94 13.56 8.11
CA TRP A 224 10.66 13.10 8.65
C TRP A 224 9.80 14.29 9.10
N THR A 225 10.38 15.28 9.78
CA THR A 225 9.67 16.51 10.19
C THR A 225 9.15 17.27 8.98
N MET A 226 9.95 17.39 7.91
CA MET A 226 9.48 17.98 6.66
C MET A 226 8.36 17.16 6.02
N TYR A 227 8.49 15.83 5.99
CA TYR A 227 7.48 14.95 5.42
C TYR A 227 6.14 15.06 6.17
N GLU A 228 6.13 15.06 7.49
CA GLU A 228 4.92 15.28 8.30
C GLU A 228 4.28 16.66 8.01
N ALA A 229 5.10 17.70 7.82
CA ALA A 229 4.63 19.03 7.50
C ALA A 229 4.07 19.17 6.06
N THR A 230 4.11 18.11 5.24
CA THR A 230 3.45 18.09 3.92
C THR A 230 1.95 17.75 4.00
N TYR A 231 1.43 17.37 5.17
CA TYR A 231 -0.01 17.12 5.37
C TYR A 231 -0.70 18.39 5.87
N ALA A 232 -1.86 18.72 5.30
CA ALA A 232 -2.65 19.90 5.67
C ALA A 232 -4.07 19.51 6.11
N ASP A 233 -4.62 20.24 7.08
CA ASP A 233 -5.93 19.98 7.70
C ASP A 233 -7.14 20.39 6.83
N GLY A 234 -6.97 21.38 5.95
CA GLY A 234 -8.02 21.91 5.08
C GLY A 234 -8.06 23.43 5.02
N ASP A 235 -7.29 24.13 5.87
CA ASP A 235 -7.09 25.57 5.73
C ASP A 235 -6.24 25.88 4.49
N ALA A 236 -6.64 26.86 3.69
CA ALA A 236 -5.99 27.19 2.43
C ALA A 236 -4.53 27.64 2.60
N GLU A 237 -4.20 28.37 3.67
CA GLU A 237 -2.82 28.80 3.94
C GLU A 237 -1.97 27.62 4.39
N HIS A 238 -2.52 26.70 5.19
CA HIS A 238 -1.83 25.47 5.56
C HIS A 238 -1.55 24.58 4.35
N ILE A 239 -2.47 24.49 3.38
CA ILE A 239 -2.24 23.74 2.13
C ILE A 239 -1.12 24.39 1.30
N TRP A 240 -1.08 25.73 1.23
CA TRP A 240 0.05 26.43 0.60
C TRP A 240 1.38 26.11 1.27
N ASP A 241 1.43 26.18 2.60
CA ASP A 241 2.66 25.91 3.34
C ASP A 241 3.10 24.44 3.15
N ALA A 242 2.17 23.49 3.21
CA ALA A 242 2.42 22.08 2.94
C ALA A 242 2.94 21.84 1.50
N LEU A 243 2.40 22.53 0.50
CA LEU A 243 2.87 22.46 -0.88
C LEU A 243 4.33 22.93 -1.03
N PHE A 244 4.69 24.04 -0.38
CA PHE A 244 6.07 24.54 -0.42
C PHE A 244 7.05 23.63 0.33
N VAL A 245 6.65 23.10 1.49
CA VAL A 245 7.45 22.13 2.24
C VAL A 245 7.67 20.85 1.43
N ALA A 246 6.64 20.36 0.73
CA ALA A 246 6.77 19.24 -0.20
C ALA A 246 7.79 19.55 -1.30
N GLY A 247 7.76 20.74 -1.88
CA GLY A 247 8.73 21.19 -2.88
C GLY A 247 10.17 21.20 -2.34
N ASP A 248 10.38 21.71 -1.13
CA ASP A 248 11.70 21.78 -0.51
C ASP A 248 12.25 20.38 -0.16
N LEU A 249 11.40 19.50 0.38
CA LEU A 249 11.78 18.10 0.64
C LEU A 249 12.10 17.38 -0.67
N PHE A 250 11.22 17.47 -1.67
CA PHE A 250 11.38 16.79 -2.94
C PHE A 250 12.69 17.20 -3.63
N ARG A 251 12.95 18.51 -3.75
CA ARG A 251 14.20 19.04 -4.34
C ARG A 251 15.43 18.48 -3.65
N THR A 252 15.42 18.45 -2.31
CA THR A 252 16.55 17.96 -1.51
C THR A 252 16.81 16.48 -1.76
N LEU A 253 15.76 15.66 -1.71
CA LEU A 253 15.90 14.21 -1.91
C LEU A 253 16.21 13.85 -3.37
N ALA A 254 15.56 14.52 -4.32
CA ALA A 254 15.78 14.33 -5.74
C ALA A 254 17.22 14.68 -6.14
N GLY A 255 17.77 15.79 -5.63
CA GLY A 255 19.18 16.13 -5.85
C GLY A 255 20.13 15.01 -5.40
N HIS A 256 19.93 14.47 -4.20
CA HIS A 256 20.73 13.34 -3.70
C HIS A 256 20.59 12.07 -4.55
N VAL A 257 19.37 11.74 -4.98
CA VAL A 257 19.13 10.58 -5.85
C VAL A 257 19.79 10.77 -7.22
N ALA A 258 19.72 11.99 -7.77
CA ALA A 258 20.39 12.32 -9.03
C ALA A 258 21.90 12.12 -8.92
N ASP A 259 22.52 12.63 -7.84
CA ASP A 259 23.95 12.50 -7.61
C ASP A 259 24.38 11.03 -7.47
N GLU A 260 23.64 10.22 -6.71
CA GLU A 260 23.94 8.80 -6.50
C GLU A 260 23.94 8.01 -7.81
N PHE A 261 22.97 8.28 -8.69
CA PHE A 261 22.82 7.57 -9.97
C PHE A 261 23.46 8.29 -11.16
N SER A 262 24.10 9.45 -10.94
CA SER A 262 24.61 10.32 -12.00
C SER A 262 23.53 10.75 -13.02
N PHE A 263 22.29 10.94 -12.56
CA PHE A 263 21.21 11.53 -13.36
C PHE A 263 21.26 13.05 -13.32
N THR A 264 20.56 13.70 -14.24
CA THR A 264 20.42 15.17 -14.24
C THR A 264 19.13 15.60 -13.53
N TYR A 265 19.24 16.38 -12.45
CA TYR A 265 18.09 17.09 -11.88
C TYR A 265 17.82 18.40 -12.63
N GLN A 266 16.57 18.61 -13.07
CA GLN A 266 16.17 19.76 -13.88
C GLN A 266 15.88 21.00 -13.01
N TRP A 267 16.93 21.66 -12.53
CA TRP A 267 16.85 22.85 -11.67
C TRP A 267 15.98 23.97 -12.26
N ASP A 268 16.05 24.18 -13.58
CA ASP A 268 15.26 25.23 -14.24
C ASP A 268 13.76 24.99 -14.11
N GLU A 269 13.28 23.74 -14.20
CA GLU A 269 11.84 23.43 -14.07
C GLU A 269 11.34 23.70 -12.65
N ASP A 270 12.12 23.26 -11.67
CA ASP A 270 11.87 23.48 -10.24
C ASP A 270 11.81 24.98 -9.90
N GLU A 271 12.85 25.75 -10.25
CA GLU A 271 12.93 27.17 -9.92
C GLU A 271 11.80 27.97 -10.59
N ASN A 272 11.49 27.67 -11.86
CA ASN A 272 10.40 28.30 -12.58
C ASN A 272 9.03 27.98 -11.96
N MET A 273 8.80 26.72 -11.57
CA MET A 273 7.56 26.32 -10.92
C MET A 273 7.44 26.92 -9.52
N THR A 274 8.49 26.91 -8.72
CA THR A 274 8.53 27.57 -7.41
C THR A 274 8.23 29.06 -7.53
N PHE A 275 8.79 29.74 -8.54
CA PHE A 275 8.48 31.13 -8.84
C PHE A 275 7.00 31.32 -9.19
N TYR A 276 6.45 30.50 -10.09
CA TYR A 276 5.05 30.54 -10.48
C TYR A 276 4.12 30.39 -9.27
N LEU A 277 4.35 29.40 -8.40
CA LEU A 277 3.53 29.17 -7.20
C LEU A 277 3.55 30.37 -6.25
N ARG A 278 4.73 30.97 -6.04
CA ARG A 278 4.88 32.19 -5.22
C ARG A 278 4.17 33.40 -5.82
N GLN A 279 4.07 33.50 -7.15
CA GLN A 279 3.28 34.54 -7.79
C GLN A 279 1.79 34.32 -7.54
N VAL A 280 1.29 33.10 -7.82
CA VAL A 280 -0.13 32.78 -7.67
C VAL A 280 -0.62 32.99 -6.24
N ARG A 281 0.14 32.57 -5.21
CA ARG A 281 -0.21 32.80 -3.79
C ARG A 281 -0.39 34.29 -3.43
N LYS A 282 0.29 35.20 -4.14
CA LYS A 282 0.22 36.65 -3.89
C LYS A 282 -0.87 37.36 -4.69
N LEU A 283 -1.48 36.69 -5.66
CA LEU A 283 -2.52 37.30 -6.50
C LEU A 283 -3.76 37.61 -5.67
N SER A 284 -4.37 38.77 -5.92
CA SER A 284 -5.72 39.02 -5.43
C SER A 284 -6.73 38.14 -6.15
N SER A 285 -7.87 37.88 -5.53
CA SER A 285 -9.01 37.18 -6.16
C SER A 285 -9.61 37.93 -7.36
N SER A 286 -9.21 39.18 -7.58
CA SER A 286 -9.64 40.02 -8.69
C SER A 286 -8.60 40.16 -9.81
N ALA A 287 -7.47 39.45 -9.74
CA ALA A 287 -6.41 39.55 -10.74
C ALA A 287 -6.88 39.01 -12.10
N ASP A 288 -6.55 39.73 -13.18
CA ASP A 288 -6.87 39.37 -14.57
C ASP A 288 -5.66 38.78 -15.33
N ARG A 289 -4.48 38.80 -14.72
CA ARG A 289 -3.23 38.22 -15.21
C ARG A 289 -2.34 37.74 -14.06
N ILE A 290 -1.46 36.78 -14.34
CA ILE A 290 -0.53 36.20 -13.37
C ILE A 290 0.81 36.98 -13.33
N PHE A 291 1.25 37.49 -14.48
CA PHE A 291 2.49 38.24 -14.67
C PHE A 291 2.21 39.66 -15.15
#